data_AF-A0A9E2MJY4-F1
#
_entry.id   AF-A0A9E2MJY4-F1
#
_cell.length_a   1.000
_cell.length_b   1.000
_cell.length_c   1.000
_cell.angle_alpha   90.00
_cell.angle_beta   90.00
_cell.angle_gamma   90.00
#
_symmetry.space_group_name_H-M   'P 1'
#
loop_
_entity.id
_entity.type
_entity.pdbx_description
1 polymer ?
#
loop_
_entity_poly.entity_id
_entity_poly.type
_entity_poly.pdbx_seq_one_letter_code
_entity_poly.pdbx_strand_id
1 'polypeptide(L)' 'MDNENDIQIDPQVWLQFLLAVSGDPQKQHELFERISQNSGVPVDKVAEISELLIQTFLEGTRSN' A
#
# COMPACT_ATOMS: atom_id res chain seq x y z
N MET A 1 18.11 -13.47 -19.93
CA MET A 1 17.03 -14.27 -19.31
C MET A 1 16.89 -13.68 -17.92
N ASP A 2 16.17 -12.57 -17.86
CA ASP A 2 16.05 -11.77 -16.65
C ASP A 2 15.03 -12.44 -15.75
N ASN A 3 15.54 -13.20 -14.78
CA ASN A 3 14.79 -13.59 -13.60
C ASN A 3 14.60 -12.33 -12.76
N GLU A 4 13.70 -11.45 -13.20
CA GLU A 4 13.18 -10.40 -12.33
C GLU A 4 12.44 -11.11 -11.20
N ASN A 5 12.98 -10.92 -10.00
CA ASN A 5 12.46 -11.47 -8.75
C ASN A 5 10.94 -11.33 -8.72
N ASP A 6 10.26 -12.45 -8.90
CA ASP A 6 8.82 -12.58 -8.69
C ASP A 6 8.62 -12.46 -7.17
N ILE A 7 8.61 -11.22 -6.68
CA ILE A 7 8.31 -10.91 -5.28
C ILE A 7 6.85 -11.33 -5.14
N GLN A 8 6.64 -12.57 -4.67
CA GLN A 8 5.33 -13.05 -4.27
C GLN A 8 4.90 -12.24 -3.06
N ILE A 9 4.17 -11.18 -3.35
CA ILE A 9 3.53 -10.36 -2.36
C ILE A 9 2.39 -11.21 -1.77
N ASP A 10 2.53 -11.65 -0.51
CA ASP A 10 1.44 -12.28 0.22
C ASP A 10 0.32 -11.23 0.41
N PRO A 11 -0.85 -11.41 -0.24
CA PRO A 11 -1.93 -10.43 -0.19
C PRO A 11 -2.47 -10.25 1.24
N GLN A 12 -2.37 -11.28 2.09
CA GLN A 12 -2.84 -11.23 3.47
C GLN A 12 -1.90 -10.41 4.35
N VAL A 13 -0.59 -10.51 4.12
CA VAL A 13 0.41 -9.65 4.78
C VAL A 13 0.23 -8.20 4.34
N TRP A 14 -0.01 -7.97 3.05
CA TRP A 14 -0.27 -6.61 2.54
C TRP A 14 -1.57 -6.03 3.08
N LEU A 15 -2.63 -6.82 3.18
CA LEU A 15 -3.88 -6.40 3.77
C LEU A 15 -3.70 -6.05 5.25
N GLN A 16 -2.99 -6.88 6.01
CA GLN A 16 -2.69 -6.58 7.42
C GLN A 16 -1.87 -5.31 7.56
N PHE A 17 -0.91 -5.08 6.67
CA PHE A 17 -0.13 -3.87 6.63
C PHE A 17 -1.00 -2.65 6.35
N LEU A 18 -1.82 -2.69 5.29
CA LEU A 18 -2.75 -1.61 4.94
C LEU A 18 -3.76 -1.32 6.07
N LEU A 19 -4.32 -2.35 6.70
CA LEU A 19 -5.24 -2.20 7.82
C LEU A 19 -4.57 -1.63 9.06
N ALA A 20 -3.38 -2.11 9.42
CA ALA A 20 -2.61 -1.62 10.56
C ALA A 20 -2.21 -0.15 10.39
N VAL A 21 -1.95 0.26 9.15
CA VAL A 21 -1.61 1.64 8.79
C VAL A 21 -2.87 2.51 8.81
N SER A 22 -4.03 2.04 8.33
CA SER A 22 -5.28 2.81 8.33
C SER A 22 -5.88 3.10 9.72
N GLY A 23 -5.50 2.34 10.75
CA GLY A 23 -6.05 2.48 12.10
C GLY A 23 -5.38 3.56 12.96
N ASP A 24 -4.20 4.03 12.57
CA ASP A 24 -3.40 5.00 13.31
C ASP A 24 -2.92 6.10 12.33
N PRO A 25 -3.55 7.31 12.36
CA PRO A 25 -3.24 8.39 11.43
C PRO A 25 -1.77 8.82 11.47
N GLN A 26 -1.10 8.67 12.61
CA GLN A 26 0.28 9.09 12.77
C GLN A 26 1.23 8.11 12.08
N LYS A 27 0.99 6.80 12.23
CA LYS A 27 1.75 5.77 11.49
C LYS A 27 1.46 5.79 10.00
N GLN A 28 0.24 6.13 9.61
CA GLN A 28 -0.13 6.33 8.21
C GLN A 28 0.71 7.44 7.57
N HIS A 29 0.82 8.57 8.26
CA HIS A 29 1.62 9.69 7.78
C HIS A 29 3.11 9.32 7.66
N GLU A 30 3.69 8.71 8.70
CA GLU A 30 5.09 8.26 8.69
C GLU A 30 5.38 7.29 7.54
N LEU A 31 4.44 6.38 7.22
CA LEU A 31 4.58 5.48 6.09
C LEU A 31 4.58 6.26 4.76
N PHE A 32 3.63 7.18 4.58
CA PHE A 32 3.52 7.93 3.33
C PHE A 32 4.74 8.82 3.11
N GLU A 33 5.30 9.42 4.16
CA GLU A 33 6.57 10.13 4.09
C GLU A 33 7.73 9.22 3.67
N ARG A 34 7.86 8.02 4.26
CA ARG A 34 8.91 7.07 3.87
C ARG A 34 8.79 6.61 2.43
N ILE A 35 7.58 6.31 1.97
CA ILE A 35 7.34 5.91 0.57
C ILE A 35 7.66 7.09 -0.36
N SER A 36 7.23 8.31 0.00
CA SER A 36 7.54 9.52 -0.76
C SER A 36 9.03 9.73 -0.91
N GLN A 37 9.80 9.64 0.18
CA GLN A 37 11.25 9.78 0.17
C GLN A 37 11.95 8.72 -0.69
N ASN A 38 11.49 7.47 -0.66
CA ASN A 38 12.12 6.37 -1.40
C ASN A 38 11.74 6.35 -2.89
N SER A 39 10.54 6.82 -3.24
CA SER A 39 10.01 6.78 -4.61
C SER A 39 10.15 8.10 -5.38
N GLY A 40 10.42 9.21 -4.67
CA GLY A 40 10.40 10.56 -5.25
C GLY A 40 8.99 11.09 -5.55
N VAL A 41 7.95 10.36 -5.18
CA VAL A 41 6.55 10.74 -5.38
C VAL A 41 6.09 11.66 -4.24
N PRO A 42 5.34 12.74 -4.49
CA PRO A 42 4.78 13.58 -3.44
C PRO A 42 3.89 12.81 -2.44
N VAL A 43 3.95 13.16 -1.14
CA VAL A 43 3.22 12.48 -0.05
C VAL A 43 1.71 12.42 -0.30
N ASP A 44 1.13 13.49 -0.83
CA ASP A 44 -0.28 13.59 -1.22
C ASP A 44 -0.65 12.57 -2.31
N LYS A 45 0.25 12.36 -3.28
CA LYS A 45 0.06 11.35 -4.33
C LYS A 45 0.21 9.92 -3.80
N VAL A 46 1.12 9.70 -2.85
CA VAL A 46 1.24 8.42 -2.16
C VAL A 46 -0.05 8.07 -1.41
N ALA A 47 -0.66 9.06 -0.75
CA ALA A 47 -1.93 8.88 -0.05
C ALA A 47 -3.08 8.49 -1.00
N GLU A 48 -3.23 9.22 -2.12
CA GLU A 48 -4.23 8.90 -3.16
C GLU A 48 -4.06 7.47 -3.70
N ILE A 49 -2.83 7.08 -4.04
CA ILE A 49 -2.55 5.73 -4.56
C ILE A 49 -2.88 4.67 -3.51
N SER A 50 -2.51 4.91 -2.26
CA SER A 50 -2.77 3.97 -1.16
C SER A 50 -4.26 3.78 -0.92
N GLU A 51 -5.05 4.86 -0.97
CA GLU A 51 -6.51 4.79 -0.85
C GLU A 51 -7.14 4.00 -2.02
N LEU A 52 -6.70 4.26 -3.25
CA LEU A 52 -7.19 3.55 -4.43
C LEU A 52 -6.87 2.05 -4.37
N LEU A 53 -5.68 1.69 -3.90
CA LEU A 53 -5.27 0.30 -3.71
C LEU A 53 -6.13 -0.41 -2.66
N ILE A 54 -6.40 0.24 -1.53
CA ILE A 54 -7.29 -0.30 -0.49
C ILE A 54 -8.70 -0.49 -1.05
N GLN A 55 -9.25 0.49 -1.76
CA GLN A 55 -10.59 0.39 -2.36
C GLN A 55 -10.66 -0.75 -3.37
N THR A 56 -9.71 -0.82 -4.30
CA THR A 56 -9.64 -1.88 -5.32
C THR A 56 -9.54 -3.27 -4.66
N PHE A 57 -8.72 -3.39 -3.62
CA PHE A 57 -8.60 -4.63 -2.88
C PHE A 57 -9.92 -5.02 -2.20
N LEU A 58 -10.56 -4.08 -1.50
CA LEU A 58 -11.85 -4.34 -0.84
C LEU A 58 -12.94 -4.74 -1.84
N GLU A 59 -13.02 -4.08 -2.98
CA GLU A 59 -13.96 -4.45 -4.05
C GLU A 59 -13.69 -5.84 -4.63
N GLY A 60 -12.41 -6.18 -4.84
CA GLY A 60 -12.00 -7.51 -5.30
C GLY A 60 -12.30 -8.63 -4.29
N THR A 61 -12.16 -8.37 -3.00
CA THR A 61 -12.53 -9.34 -1.95
C THR A 61 -14.03 -9.51 -1.75
N ARG A 62 -14.85 -8.54 -2.17
CA ARG A 62 -16.31 -8.57 -2.03
C ARG A 62 -17.03 -9.26 -3.19
N SER A 63 -16.35 -9.44 -4.33
CA SER A 63 -16.88 -10.10 -5.53
C SER A 63 -16.57 -11.60 -5.62
N ASN A 64 -15.95 -12.19 -4.59
CA ASN A 64 -15.74 -13.64 -4.46
C ASN A 64 -16.62 -14.24 -3.36
#